data_AF-A0A4Y2BW86-F1
#
_entry.id   AF-A0A4Y2BW86-F1
#
_cell.length_a   1.000
_cell.length_b   1.000
_cell.length_c   1.000
_cell.angle_alpha   90.00
_cell.angle_beta   90.00
_cell.angle_gamma   90.00
#
_symmetry.space_group_name_H-M   'P 1'
#
loop_
_entity.id
_entity.type
_entity.pdbx_description
1 polymer ?
#
loop_
_entity_poly.entity_id
_entity_poly.type
_entity_poly.pdbx_seq_one_letter_code
_entity_poly.pdbx_strand_id
1 'polypeptide(L)'
;MKLILSLGLTLVFATLTLADPACHTSELMACVDIVIDWAHTLPKRSLPVTDDEVKVACDALNKAIACGFKFRDNCVTPLQKEVLSLVIEGGQEFVNDFCSSGSGTRQRYLDNAPCLNKVSQSDDTKEQMEYALAVVESLTKQKEKDLIMYSCCGYRKIYNKFLKMGSDTCGKESVDPVLDMIRLVAAQLPDVVCNGIEGNEDRCVALLPADGSKVSPDAQKTALITFLRHVLKNWLD
;
A
#
# COMPACT_ATOMS: atom_id res chain seq x y z
N MET A 1 -7.86 40.99 -33.31
CA MET A 1 -6.42 40.91 -32.96
C MET A 1 -6.18 40.56 -31.48
N LYS A 2 -6.77 41.28 -30.50
CA LYS A 2 -6.61 40.98 -29.06
C LYS A 2 -7.11 39.59 -28.61
N LEU A 3 -8.20 39.08 -29.20
CA LEU A 3 -8.75 37.75 -28.92
C LEU A 3 -7.92 36.57 -29.47
N ILE A 4 -7.17 36.80 -30.54
CA ILE A 4 -6.30 35.77 -31.16
C ILE A 4 -4.99 35.65 -30.37
N LEU A 5 -4.47 36.78 -29.88
CA LEU A 5 -3.32 36.83 -28.97
C LEU A 5 -3.61 36.20 -27.61
N SER A 6 -4.82 36.38 -27.06
CA SER A 6 -5.20 35.74 -25.79
C SER A 6 -5.39 34.23 -25.91
N LEU A 7 -5.99 33.73 -27.01
CA LEU A 7 -6.11 32.29 -27.26
C LEU A 7 -4.73 31.64 -27.49
N GLY A 8 -3.85 32.32 -28.24
CA GLY A 8 -2.49 31.85 -28.50
C GLY A 8 -1.66 31.74 -27.21
N LEU A 9 -1.79 32.72 -26.30
CA LEU A 9 -1.05 32.71 -25.03
C LEU A 9 -1.55 31.60 -24.08
N THR A 10 -2.86 31.31 -24.05
CA THR A 10 -3.41 30.20 -23.25
C THR A 10 -3.05 28.81 -23.81
N LEU A 11 -2.98 28.66 -25.14
CA LEU A 11 -2.56 27.41 -25.78
C LEU A 11 -1.05 27.15 -25.61
N VAL A 12 -0.21 28.20 -25.65
CA VAL A 12 1.23 28.08 -25.41
C VAL A 12 1.55 27.82 -23.94
N PHE A 13 0.80 28.40 -23.00
CA PHE A 13 0.94 28.04 -21.58
C PHE A 13 0.47 26.61 -21.30
N ALA A 14 -0.62 26.15 -21.93
CA ALA A 14 -1.09 24.78 -21.80
C ALA A 14 -0.07 23.77 -22.36
N THR A 15 0.66 24.09 -23.44
CA THR A 15 1.69 23.19 -24.00
C THR A 15 3.03 23.27 -23.28
N LEU A 16 3.39 24.39 -22.66
CA LEU A 16 4.57 24.49 -21.79
C LEU A 16 4.38 23.76 -20.45
N THR A 17 3.13 23.46 -20.06
CA THR A 17 2.79 22.64 -18.88
C THR A 17 2.52 21.16 -19.19
N LEU A 18 2.63 20.73 -20.46
CA LEU A 18 2.67 19.32 -20.84
C LEU A 18 4.15 18.89 -20.82
N ALA A 19 4.73 18.88 -19.62
CA ALA A 19 5.06 17.66 -18.88
C ALA A 19 6.05 16.79 -19.68
N ASP A 20 7.34 16.93 -19.32
CA ASP A 20 8.38 15.98 -19.70
C ASP A 20 7.80 14.56 -19.66
N PRO A 21 7.88 13.75 -20.74
CA PRO A 21 7.39 12.38 -20.73
C PRO A 21 7.91 11.56 -19.54
N ALA A 22 9.12 11.88 -19.05
CA ALA A 22 9.71 11.28 -17.85
C ALA A 22 8.95 11.61 -16.54
N CYS A 23 8.01 12.55 -16.60
CA CYS A 23 7.19 13.04 -15.49
C CYS A 23 5.71 12.66 -15.59
N HIS A 24 5.36 11.82 -16.55
CA HIS A 24 4.03 11.22 -16.60
C HIS A 24 3.85 10.21 -15.45
N THR A 25 2.64 10.09 -14.89
CA THR A 25 2.38 9.17 -13.77
C THR A 25 2.66 7.71 -14.10
N SER A 26 2.70 7.34 -15.38
CA SER A 26 3.13 6.01 -15.84
C SER A 26 4.56 5.67 -15.45
N GLU A 27 5.46 6.66 -15.38
CA GLU A 27 6.85 6.44 -14.95
C GLU A 27 6.90 6.13 -13.45
N LEU A 28 6.06 6.79 -12.64
CA LEU A 28 5.91 6.44 -11.23
C LEU A 28 5.29 5.05 -11.05
N MET A 29 4.30 4.68 -11.89
CA MET A 29 3.72 3.34 -11.87
C MET A 29 4.74 2.27 -12.24
N ALA A 30 5.61 2.52 -13.23
CA ALA A 30 6.67 1.60 -13.59
C ALA A 30 7.64 1.32 -12.42
N CYS A 31 7.84 2.27 -11.51
CA CYS A 31 8.60 2.04 -10.28
C CYS A 31 7.89 1.07 -9.32
N VAL A 32 6.56 1.19 -9.20
CA VAL A 32 5.74 0.30 -8.36
C VAL A 32 5.68 -1.11 -8.97
N ASP A 33 5.60 -1.21 -10.30
CA ASP A 33 5.55 -2.48 -11.02
C ASP A 33 6.78 -3.36 -10.75
N ILE A 34 7.95 -2.78 -10.44
CA ILE A 34 9.14 -3.54 -10.03
C ILE A 34 8.84 -4.45 -8.81
N VAL A 35 8.09 -3.95 -7.83
CA VAL A 35 7.74 -4.71 -6.62
C VAL A 35 6.60 -5.68 -6.93
N ILE A 36 5.61 -5.26 -7.72
CA ILE A 36 4.47 -6.11 -8.09
C ILE A 36 4.94 -7.32 -8.91
N ASP A 37 5.77 -7.09 -9.93
CA ASP A 37 6.32 -8.12 -10.80
C ASP A 37 7.12 -9.13 -9.97
N TRP A 38 7.98 -8.64 -9.06
CA TRP A 38 8.69 -9.51 -8.13
C TRP A 38 7.71 -10.32 -7.26
N ALA A 39 6.72 -9.68 -6.65
CA ALA A 39 5.74 -10.36 -5.81
C ALA A 39 4.96 -11.43 -6.59
N HIS A 40 4.69 -11.21 -7.88
CA HIS A 40 4.04 -12.18 -8.78
C HIS A 40 4.93 -13.37 -9.15
N THR A 41 6.26 -13.27 -8.99
CA THR A 41 7.16 -14.42 -9.15
C THR A 41 7.08 -15.41 -7.98
N LEU A 42 6.57 -14.97 -6.82
CA LEU A 42 6.40 -15.83 -5.67
C LEU A 42 5.29 -16.86 -5.91
N PRO A 43 5.36 -18.05 -5.30
CA PRO A 43 4.23 -18.97 -5.25
C PRO A 43 2.94 -18.28 -4.74
N LYS A 44 1.78 -18.78 -5.18
CA LYS A 44 0.49 -18.24 -4.75
C LYS A 44 0.40 -18.17 -3.22
N ARG A 45 -0.09 -17.03 -2.72
CA ARG A 45 -0.28 -16.71 -1.30
C ARG A 45 0.97 -16.90 -0.43
N SER A 46 2.16 -16.79 -0.99
CA SER A 46 3.39 -17.00 -0.24
C SER A 46 4.12 -15.70 0.12
N LEU A 47 4.91 -15.79 1.18
CA LEU A 47 5.81 -14.77 1.67
C LEU A 47 7.27 -15.28 1.57
N PRO A 48 8.27 -14.39 1.46
CA PRO A 48 9.67 -14.77 1.63
C PRO A 48 9.90 -15.40 3.00
N VAL A 49 10.34 -16.65 3.08
CA VAL A 49 10.54 -17.36 4.36
C VAL A 49 12.00 -17.64 4.68
N THR A 50 12.90 -17.37 3.74
CA THR A 50 14.35 -17.54 3.90
C THR A 50 15.09 -16.22 3.74
N ASP A 51 16.31 -16.16 4.27
CA ASP A 51 17.16 -14.97 4.15
C ASP A 51 17.45 -14.61 2.68
N ASP A 52 17.68 -15.63 1.84
CA ASP A 52 17.92 -15.43 0.40
C ASP A 52 16.67 -14.87 -0.30
N GLU A 53 15.48 -15.37 0.00
CA GLU A 53 14.23 -14.81 -0.57
C GLU A 53 14.00 -13.37 -0.10
N VAL A 54 14.26 -13.06 1.18
CA VAL A 54 14.18 -11.69 1.71
C VAL A 54 15.21 -10.78 1.02
N LYS A 55 16.40 -11.29 0.71
CA LYS A 55 17.41 -10.53 -0.06
C LYS A 55 16.89 -10.18 -1.45
N VAL A 56 16.26 -11.12 -2.16
CA VAL A 56 15.64 -10.85 -3.45
C VAL A 56 14.50 -9.83 -3.33
N ALA A 57 13.68 -9.92 -2.28
CA ALA A 57 12.64 -8.92 -1.98
C ALA A 57 13.23 -7.52 -1.82
N CYS A 58 14.31 -7.42 -1.04
CA CYS A 58 15.01 -6.17 -0.78
C CYS A 58 15.67 -5.57 -2.01
N ASP A 59 16.20 -6.39 -2.93
CA ASP A 59 16.70 -5.90 -4.20
C ASP A 59 15.58 -5.26 -5.05
N ALA A 60 14.38 -5.83 -5.06
CA ALA A 60 13.22 -5.25 -5.74
C ALA A 60 12.75 -3.95 -5.07
N LEU A 61 12.60 -3.95 -3.74
CA LEU A 61 12.20 -2.76 -2.97
C LEU A 61 13.18 -1.59 -3.16
N ASN A 62 14.49 -1.85 -3.04
CA ASN A 62 15.50 -0.81 -3.20
C ASN A 62 15.53 -0.23 -4.62
N LYS A 63 15.34 -1.07 -5.66
CA LYS A 63 15.21 -0.61 -7.06
C LYS A 63 13.97 0.27 -7.24
N ALA A 64 12.82 -0.14 -6.71
CA ALA A 64 11.58 0.62 -6.78
C ALA A 64 11.69 1.98 -6.07
N ILE A 65 12.29 2.00 -4.87
CA ILE A 65 12.54 3.22 -4.10
C ILE A 65 13.48 4.16 -4.86
N ALA A 66 14.60 3.65 -5.39
CA ALA A 66 15.53 4.46 -6.17
C ALA A 66 14.88 5.04 -7.44
N CYS A 67 14.03 4.26 -8.11
CA CYS A 67 13.22 4.72 -9.24
C CYS A 67 12.27 5.85 -8.82
N GLY A 68 11.52 5.66 -7.74
CA GLY A 68 10.59 6.66 -7.19
C GLY A 68 11.29 7.96 -6.80
N PHE A 69 12.49 7.89 -6.20
CA PHE A 69 13.27 9.07 -5.90
C PHE A 69 13.77 9.81 -7.12
N LYS A 70 14.19 9.08 -8.16
CA LYS A 70 14.55 9.71 -9.44
C LYS A 70 13.36 10.45 -10.05
N PHE A 71 12.16 9.85 -10.02
CA PHE A 71 10.93 10.52 -10.45
C PHE A 71 10.67 11.77 -9.60
N ARG A 72 10.68 11.64 -8.26
CA ARG A 72 10.51 12.77 -7.33
C ARG A 72 11.46 13.90 -7.66
N ASP A 73 12.74 13.60 -7.83
CA ASP A 73 13.78 14.61 -7.98
C ASP A 73 13.67 15.40 -9.28
N ASN A 74 13.15 14.78 -10.34
CA ASN A 74 13.02 15.40 -11.66
C ASN A 74 11.64 16.04 -11.89
N CYS A 75 10.60 15.52 -11.27
CA CYS A 75 9.22 15.76 -11.72
C CYS A 75 8.31 16.45 -10.72
N VAL A 76 8.71 16.56 -9.45
CA VAL A 76 7.91 17.28 -8.45
C VAL A 76 8.56 18.60 -8.03
N THR A 77 7.73 19.56 -7.66
CA THR A 77 8.18 20.88 -7.19
C THR A 77 8.91 20.77 -5.84
N PRO A 78 9.76 21.74 -5.45
CA PRO A 78 10.45 21.72 -4.16
C PRO A 78 9.50 21.55 -2.97
N LEU A 79 8.36 22.24 -2.93
CA LEU A 79 7.37 22.10 -1.85
C LEU A 79 6.78 20.68 -1.80
N GLN A 80 6.48 20.08 -2.96
CA GLN A 80 6.00 18.70 -3.03
C GLN A 80 7.08 17.71 -2.57
N LYS A 81 8.37 17.97 -2.80
CA LYS A 81 9.46 17.13 -2.28
C LYS A 81 9.50 17.11 -0.76
N GLU A 82 9.32 18.26 -0.12
CA GLU A 82 9.29 18.34 1.35
C GLU A 82 8.11 17.56 1.92
N VAL A 83 6.90 17.74 1.36
CA VAL A 83 5.71 17.01 1.79
C VAL A 83 5.87 15.50 1.56
N LEU A 84 6.38 15.10 0.38
CA LEU A 84 6.62 13.68 0.08
C LEU A 84 7.67 13.08 1.00
N SER A 85 8.73 13.82 1.32
CA SER A 85 9.78 13.36 2.25
C SER A 85 9.20 13.05 3.62
N LEU A 86 8.37 13.95 4.15
CA LEU A 86 7.66 13.72 5.42
C LEU A 86 6.77 12.45 5.37
N VAL A 87 6.12 12.19 4.25
CA VAL A 87 5.21 11.03 4.09
C VAL A 87 5.97 9.70 3.98
N ILE A 88 7.14 9.69 3.32
CA ILE A 88 7.85 8.46 2.98
C ILE A 88 9.03 8.14 3.91
N GLU A 89 9.52 9.09 4.70
CA GLU A 89 10.71 8.92 5.56
C GLU A 89 10.60 7.70 6.48
N GLY A 90 9.48 7.57 7.22
CA GLY A 90 9.28 6.42 8.11
C GLY A 90 9.16 5.08 7.38
N GLY A 91 8.64 5.09 6.14
CA GLY A 91 8.60 3.89 5.30
C GLY A 91 10.01 3.51 4.80
N GLN A 92 10.82 4.50 4.44
CA GLN A 92 12.19 4.27 4.01
C GLN A 92 13.09 3.79 5.14
N GLU A 93 12.98 4.37 6.33
CA GLU A 93 13.72 3.91 7.52
C GLU A 93 13.40 2.43 7.82
N PHE A 94 12.12 2.07 7.78
CA PHE A 94 11.70 0.69 7.96
C PHE A 94 12.29 -0.24 6.90
N VAL A 95 12.21 0.11 5.61
CA VAL A 95 12.79 -0.73 4.54
C VAL A 95 14.30 -0.86 4.70
N ASN A 96 15.00 0.22 5.06
CA ASN A 96 16.45 0.17 5.28
C ASN A 96 16.82 -0.78 6.42
N ASP A 97 16.09 -0.74 7.54
CA ASP A 97 16.32 -1.65 8.66
C ASP A 97 15.96 -3.10 8.29
N PHE A 98 14.78 -3.34 7.70
CA PHE A 98 14.37 -4.68 7.25
C PHE A 98 15.33 -5.29 6.22
N CYS A 99 15.87 -4.48 5.32
CA CYS A 99 16.79 -4.94 4.28
C CYS A 99 18.26 -5.02 4.70
N SER A 100 18.59 -4.49 5.88
CA SER A 100 19.93 -4.65 6.46
C SER A 100 20.13 -6.07 6.96
N SER A 101 21.16 -6.74 6.45
CA SER A 101 21.50 -8.10 6.89
C SER A 101 21.84 -8.13 8.38
N GLY A 102 21.24 -9.06 9.13
CA GLY A 102 21.44 -9.19 10.58
C GLY A 102 20.74 -8.12 11.43
N SER A 103 19.87 -7.26 10.85
CA SER A 103 19.09 -6.33 11.64
C SER A 103 18.08 -7.06 12.53
N GLY A 104 17.71 -6.42 13.64
CA GLY A 104 16.72 -6.98 14.55
C GLY A 104 15.37 -7.21 13.88
N THR A 105 14.96 -6.30 12.98
CA THR A 105 13.68 -6.40 12.26
C THR A 105 13.68 -7.54 11.24
N ARG A 106 14.77 -7.70 10.47
CA ARG A 106 14.92 -8.84 9.55
C ARG A 106 14.90 -10.16 10.32
N GLN A 107 15.63 -10.25 11.42
CA GLN A 107 15.70 -11.47 12.21
C GLN A 107 14.34 -11.83 12.81
N ARG A 108 13.64 -10.87 13.45
CA ARG A 108 12.30 -11.10 13.99
C ARG A 108 11.31 -11.56 12.92
N TYR A 109 11.37 -10.96 11.74
CA TYR A 109 10.57 -11.40 10.60
C TYR A 109 10.90 -12.86 10.23
N LEU A 110 12.17 -13.18 9.98
CA LEU A 110 12.60 -14.52 9.57
C LEU A 110 12.24 -15.60 10.60
N ASP A 111 12.33 -15.29 11.89
CA ASP A 111 11.95 -16.19 12.98
C ASP A 111 10.46 -16.59 12.93
N ASN A 112 9.61 -15.73 12.36
CA ASN A 112 8.17 -15.93 12.28
C ASN A 112 7.66 -16.21 10.86
N ALA A 113 8.46 -15.93 9.83
CA ALA A 113 8.06 -15.99 8.43
C ALA A 113 7.50 -17.36 8.01
N PRO A 114 8.07 -18.52 8.42
CA PRO A 114 7.49 -19.82 8.09
C PRO A 114 6.06 -20.01 8.61
N CYS A 115 5.74 -19.47 9.79
CA CYS A 115 4.39 -19.54 10.33
C CYS A 115 3.46 -18.53 9.66
N LEU A 116 3.90 -17.28 9.50
CA LEU A 116 3.14 -16.23 8.83
C LEU A 116 2.82 -16.58 7.37
N ASN A 117 3.70 -17.33 6.71
CA ASN A 117 3.43 -17.87 5.39
C ASN A 117 2.21 -18.82 5.38
N LYS A 118 1.99 -19.60 6.43
CA LYS A 118 0.77 -20.42 6.59
C LYS A 118 -0.47 -19.56 6.75
N VAL A 119 -0.37 -18.48 7.53
CA VAL A 119 -1.46 -17.50 7.70
C VAL A 119 -1.80 -16.88 6.34
N SER A 120 -0.79 -16.46 5.58
CA SER A 120 -0.92 -15.90 4.24
C SER A 120 -1.65 -16.85 3.28
N GLN A 121 -1.39 -18.16 3.39
CA GLN A 121 -1.99 -19.20 2.57
C GLN A 121 -3.45 -19.53 2.94
N SER A 122 -3.94 -19.11 4.11
CA SER A 122 -5.30 -19.41 4.56
C SER A 122 -6.38 -18.73 3.70
N ASP A 123 -7.57 -19.32 3.69
CA ASP A 123 -8.74 -18.70 3.05
C ASP A 123 -9.20 -17.45 3.80
N ASP A 124 -9.03 -17.39 5.12
CA ASP A 124 -9.29 -16.18 5.93
C ASP A 124 -8.48 -14.97 5.44
N THR A 125 -7.20 -15.17 5.06
CA THR A 125 -6.39 -14.09 4.46
C THR A 125 -6.99 -13.64 3.13
N LYS A 126 -7.40 -14.56 2.26
CA LYS A 126 -8.04 -14.21 0.99
C LYS A 126 -9.34 -13.44 1.21
N GLU A 127 -10.21 -13.92 2.10
CA GLU A 127 -11.46 -13.25 2.44
C GLU A 127 -11.20 -11.84 2.99
N GLN A 128 -10.16 -11.69 3.80
CA GLN A 128 -9.79 -10.39 4.33
C GLN A 128 -9.26 -9.43 3.26
N MET A 129 -8.53 -9.93 2.26
CA MET A 129 -8.12 -9.13 1.09
C MET A 129 -9.34 -8.73 0.23
N GLU A 130 -10.32 -9.61 0.05
CA GLU A 130 -11.58 -9.29 -0.63
C GLU A 130 -12.38 -8.22 0.13
N TYR A 131 -12.44 -8.32 1.47
CA TYR A 131 -13.07 -7.31 2.33
C TYR A 131 -12.35 -5.97 2.24
N ALA A 132 -11.01 -5.96 2.25
CA ALA A 132 -10.23 -4.74 2.09
C ALA A 132 -10.56 -4.00 0.78
N LEU A 133 -10.75 -4.73 -0.32
CA LEU A 133 -11.19 -4.14 -1.58
C LEU A 133 -12.62 -3.59 -1.51
N ALA A 134 -13.54 -4.24 -0.78
CA ALA A 134 -14.90 -3.73 -0.58
C ALA A 134 -14.92 -2.45 0.27
N VAL A 135 -14.02 -2.35 1.26
CA VAL A 135 -13.78 -1.11 2.02
C VAL A 135 -13.30 0.00 1.08
N VAL A 136 -12.35 -0.28 0.18
CA VAL A 136 -11.86 0.69 -0.80
C VAL A 136 -12.95 1.12 -1.78
N GLU A 137 -13.75 0.19 -2.33
CA GLU A 137 -14.88 0.53 -3.21
C GLU A 137 -15.78 1.57 -2.55
N SER A 138 -16.08 1.35 -1.27
CA SER A 138 -17.03 2.15 -0.53
C SER A 138 -16.49 3.51 -0.07
N LEU A 139 -15.19 3.81 -0.26
CA LEU A 139 -14.62 5.16 -0.07
C LEU A 139 -15.33 6.20 -0.94
N THR A 140 -15.61 5.85 -2.19
CA THR A 140 -16.26 6.75 -3.17
C THR A 140 -17.69 7.13 -2.81
N LYS A 141 -18.30 6.38 -1.88
CA LYS A 141 -19.68 6.56 -1.40
C LYS A 141 -19.73 7.40 -0.12
N GLN A 142 -18.59 7.68 0.50
CA GLN A 142 -18.52 8.44 1.75
C GLN A 142 -18.64 9.94 1.49
N LYS A 143 -19.16 10.65 2.49
CA LYS A 143 -19.13 12.11 2.50
C LYS A 143 -17.71 12.57 2.78
N GLU A 144 -17.31 13.70 2.18
CA GLU A 144 -15.96 14.26 2.31
C GLU A 144 -15.51 14.38 3.77
N LYS A 145 -16.38 14.91 4.64
CA LYS A 145 -16.12 15.06 6.08
C LYS A 145 -15.90 13.75 6.84
N ASP A 146 -16.40 12.63 6.30
CA ASP A 146 -16.35 11.32 6.93
C ASP A 146 -15.20 10.46 6.34
N LEU A 147 -14.51 10.92 5.28
CA LEU A 147 -13.47 10.17 4.56
C LEU A 147 -12.32 9.71 5.46
N ILE A 148 -11.79 10.61 6.31
CA ILE A 148 -10.68 10.29 7.22
C ILE A 148 -11.14 9.24 8.23
N MET A 149 -12.29 9.46 8.87
CA MET A 149 -12.84 8.54 9.87
C MET A 149 -13.11 7.16 9.26
N TYR A 150 -13.77 7.12 8.11
CA TYR A 150 -14.02 5.88 7.38
C TYR A 150 -12.72 5.16 7.02
N SER A 151 -11.73 5.88 6.49
CA SER A 151 -10.44 5.29 6.09
C SER A 151 -9.72 4.70 7.30
N CYS A 152 -9.73 5.41 8.42
CA CYS A 152 -9.12 4.93 9.65
C CYS A 152 -9.84 3.75 10.28
N CYS A 153 -11.18 3.75 10.29
CA CYS A 153 -11.97 2.60 10.70
C CYS A 153 -11.63 1.37 9.86
N GLY A 154 -11.59 1.53 8.52
CA GLY A 154 -11.27 0.46 7.59
C GLY A 154 -9.87 -0.10 7.81
N TYR A 155 -8.87 0.79 7.85
CA TYR A 155 -7.48 0.44 8.13
C TYR A 155 -7.34 -0.33 9.44
N ARG A 156 -7.86 0.21 10.56
CA ARG A 156 -7.74 -0.40 11.89
C ARG A 156 -8.45 -1.74 11.98
N LYS A 157 -9.63 -1.88 11.38
CA LYS A 157 -10.34 -3.15 11.34
C LYS A 157 -9.55 -4.22 10.58
N ILE A 158 -9.01 -3.88 9.41
CA ILE A 158 -8.22 -4.81 8.61
C ILE A 158 -6.91 -5.17 9.32
N TYR A 159 -6.22 -4.18 9.84
CA TYR A 159 -5.01 -4.31 10.65
C TYR A 159 -5.22 -5.27 11.83
N ASN A 160 -6.27 -5.05 12.63
CA ASN A 160 -6.57 -5.87 13.81
C ASN A 160 -6.95 -7.31 13.42
N LYS A 161 -7.61 -7.50 12.27
CA LYS A 161 -7.89 -8.84 11.77
C LYS A 161 -6.61 -9.58 11.39
N PHE A 162 -5.65 -8.94 10.72
CA PHE A 162 -4.34 -9.55 10.43
C PHE A 162 -3.56 -9.89 11.69
N LEU A 163 -3.54 -8.98 12.67
CA LEU A 163 -2.93 -9.25 13.98
C LEU A 163 -3.55 -10.47 14.64
N LYS A 164 -4.89 -10.54 14.66
CA LYS A 164 -5.62 -11.66 15.25
C LYS A 164 -5.32 -12.97 14.53
N MET A 165 -5.35 -12.99 13.20
CA MET A 165 -5.03 -14.20 12.41
C MET A 165 -3.59 -14.69 12.67
N GLY A 166 -2.64 -13.75 12.74
CA GLY A 166 -1.27 -14.02 13.15
C GLY A 166 -1.22 -14.65 14.54
N SER A 167 -1.79 -13.97 15.54
CA SER A 167 -1.71 -14.44 16.93
C SER A 167 -2.44 -15.76 17.19
N ASP A 168 -3.58 -15.98 16.54
CA ASP A 168 -4.37 -17.20 16.69
C ASP A 168 -3.65 -18.41 16.08
N THR A 169 -2.85 -18.20 15.02
CA THR A 169 -2.14 -19.27 14.30
C THR A 169 -0.71 -19.49 14.78
N CYS A 170 -0.01 -18.40 15.09
CA CYS A 170 1.45 -18.35 15.29
C CYS A 170 1.86 -17.93 16.70
N GLY A 171 0.91 -17.63 17.59
CA GLY A 171 1.21 -17.16 18.94
C GLY A 171 1.40 -15.64 19.03
N LYS A 172 1.44 -15.11 20.26
CA LYS A 172 1.48 -13.66 20.49
C LYS A 172 2.79 -13.01 20.04
N GLU A 173 3.86 -13.79 19.97
CA GLU A 173 5.17 -13.40 19.45
C GLU A 173 5.12 -12.98 17.98
N SER A 174 4.12 -13.44 17.22
CA SER A 174 3.98 -13.09 15.80
C SER A 174 3.33 -11.73 15.56
N VAL A 175 2.88 -11.03 16.61
CA VAL A 175 2.20 -9.73 16.50
C VAL A 175 3.15 -8.71 15.86
N ASP A 176 4.35 -8.51 16.44
CA ASP A 176 5.31 -7.52 15.92
C ASP A 176 5.74 -7.81 14.47
N PRO A 177 6.07 -9.06 14.09
CA PRO A 177 6.29 -9.42 12.69
C PRO A 177 5.12 -9.11 11.74
N VAL A 178 3.87 -9.31 12.16
CA VAL A 178 2.70 -8.91 11.35
C VAL A 178 2.63 -7.39 11.22
N LEU A 179 2.97 -6.64 12.27
CA LEU A 179 3.06 -5.18 12.21
C LEU A 179 4.13 -4.72 11.23
N ASP A 180 5.29 -5.35 11.27
CA ASP A 180 6.40 -5.08 10.38
C ASP A 180 5.98 -5.34 8.91
N MET A 181 5.24 -6.42 8.64
CA MET A 181 4.65 -6.65 7.31
C MET A 181 3.65 -5.56 6.88
N ILE A 182 2.76 -5.14 7.78
CA ILE A 182 1.78 -4.08 7.45
C ILE A 182 2.50 -2.76 7.17
N ARG A 183 3.54 -2.42 7.94
CA ARG A 183 4.35 -1.21 7.75
C ARG A 183 5.13 -1.24 6.44
N LEU A 184 5.58 -2.42 6.00
CA LEU A 184 6.19 -2.58 4.69
C LEU A 184 5.24 -2.16 3.55
N VAL A 185 3.94 -2.45 3.69
CA VAL A 185 2.93 -2.19 2.66
C VAL A 185 2.32 -0.80 2.78
N ALA A 186 1.96 -0.39 3.99
CA ALA A 186 1.17 0.81 4.26
C ALA A 186 2.00 2.00 4.76
N ALA A 187 3.32 1.82 4.94
CA ALA A 187 4.18 2.73 5.68
C ALA A 187 3.65 3.00 7.10
N GLN A 188 4.22 4.01 7.78
CA GLN A 188 3.84 4.39 9.15
C GLN A 188 2.73 5.44 9.20
N LEU A 189 2.41 6.12 8.08
CA LEU A 189 1.48 7.24 8.06
C LEU A 189 0.07 6.88 8.58
N PRO A 190 -0.53 5.73 8.21
CA PRO A 190 -1.83 5.35 8.75
C PRO A 190 -1.85 5.20 10.26
N ASP A 191 -0.76 4.72 10.88
CA ASP A 191 -0.66 4.61 12.33
C ASP A 191 -0.68 5.96 13.03
N VAL A 192 -0.05 6.97 12.42
CA VAL A 192 -0.02 8.36 12.91
C VAL A 192 -1.39 9.02 12.76
N VAL A 193 -1.97 8.96 11.55
CA VAL A 193 -3.25 9.64 11.25
C VAL A 193 -4.42 8.99 11.98
N CYS A 194 -4.41 7.67 12.12
CA CYS A 194 -5.48 6.90 12.74
C CYS A 194 -5.18 6.54 14.20
N ASN A 195 -4.34 7.34 14.86
CA ASN A 195 -4.08 7.19 16.28
C ASN A 195 -5.39 7.40 17.10
N GLY A 196 -5.63 6.55 18.09
CA GLY A 196 -6.82 6.62 18.95
C GLY A 196 -8.13 6.11 18.31
N ILE A 197 -8.06 5.43 17.16
CA ILE A 197 -9.18 4.74 16.53
C ILE A 197 -8.90 3.23 16.63
N GLU A 198 -9.84 2.45 17.16
CA GLU A 198 -9.69 1.00 17.34
C GLU A 198 -10.24 0.20 16.15
N GLY A 199 -11.18 0.76 15.39
CA GLY A 199 -11.78 0.14 14.21
C GLY A 199 -12.98 -0.79 14.49
N ASN A 200 -13.29 -1.05 15.76
CA ASN A 200 -14.40 -1.87 16.22
C ASN A 200 -15.44 -1.08 17.04
N GLU A 201 -15.23 0.23 17.24
CA GLU A 201 -16.19 1.07 17.96
C GLU A 201 -17.49 1.22 17.15
N ASP A 202 -18.61 1.51 17.81
CA ASP A 202 -19.94 1.61 17.18
C ASP A 202 -19.95 2.54 15.95
N ARG A 203 -19.20 3.65 16.01
CA ARG A 203 -19.05 4.57 14.88
C ARG A 203 -18.41 3.90 13.65
N CYS A 204 -17.43 3.02 13.85
CA CYS A 204 -16.75 2.30 12.77
C CYS A 204 -17.63 1.18 12.22
N VAL A 205 -18.33 0.46 13.10
CA VAL A 205 -19.31 -0.57 12.70
C VAL A 205 -20.42 0.03 11.83
N ALA A 206 -20.90 1.23 12.16
CA ALA A 206 -21.93 1.91 11.38
C ALA A 206 -21.44 2.46 10.02
N LEU A 207 -20.15 2.75 9.88
CA LEU A 207 -19.57 3.33 8.67
C LEU A 207 -19.12 2.27 7.66
N LEU A 208 -18.59 1.15 8.13
CA LEU A 208 -17.94 0.17 7.27
C LEU A 208 -18.94 -0.81 6.62
N PRO A 209 -18.58 -1.41 5.47
CA PRO A 209 -19.31 -2.54 4.93
C PRO A 209 -19.37 -3.70 5.94
N ALA A 210 -20.44 -4.49 5.86
CA ALA A 210 -20.62 -5.70 6.66
C ALA A 210 -19.47 -6.69 6.43
N ASP A 211 -19.13 -7.48 7.45
CA ASP A 211 -18.06 -8.48 7.37
C ASP A 211 -18.30 -9.46 6.20
N GLY A 212 -17.22 -9.83 5.51
CA GLY A 212 -17.29 -10.68 4.32
C GLY A 212 -17.83 -10.01 3.07
N SER A 213 -18.12 -8.69 3.10
CA SER A 213 -18.47 -7.94 1.90
C SER A 213 -17.40 -8.08 0.81
N LYS A 214 -17.85 -8.24 -0.44
CA LYS A 214 -16.99 -8.32 -1.61
C LYS A 214 -17.26 -7.14 -2.54
N VAL A 215 -16.29 -6.86 -3.41
CA VAL A 215 -16.43 -5.81 -4.41
C VAL A 215 -17.58 -6.11 -5.38
N SER A 216 -18.40 -5.10 -5.65
CA SER A 216 -19.52 -5.21 -6.60
C SER A 216 -19.04 -5.46 -8.04
N PRO A 217 -19.85 -6.12 -8.90
CA PRO A 217 -19.49 -6.37 -10.29
C PRO A 217 -19.13 -5.12 -11.11
N ASP A 218 -19.73 -3.98 -10.78
CA ASP A 218 -19.43 -2.70 -11.45
C ASP A 218 -18.10 -2.11 -10.97
N ALA A 219 -17.85 -2.17 -9.65
CA ALA A 219 -16.60 -1.68 -9.09
C ALA A 219 -15.37 -2.47 -9.56
N GLN A 220 -15.54 -3.76 -9.89
CA GLN A 220 -14.48 -4.61 -10.47
C GLN A 220 -13.90 -4.05 -11.78
N LYS A 221 -14.63 -3.19 -12.50
CA LYS A 221 -14.20 -2.58 -13.77
C LYS A 221 -13.50 -1.23 -13.58
N THR A 222 -13.48 -0.70 -12.36
CA THR A 222 -12.82 0.58 -12.09
C THR A 222 -11.30 0.43 -12.15
N ALA A 223 -10.60 1.49 -12.56
CA ALA A 223 -9.14 1.47 -12.66
C ALA A 223 -8.47 1.18 -11.31
N LEU A 224 -8.97 1.78 -10.22
CA LEU A 224 -8.44 1.58 -8.87
C LEU A 224 -8.57 0.13 -8.40
N ILE A 225 -9.76 -0.46 -8.51
CA ILE A 225 -9.95 -1.86 -8.10
C ILE A 225 -9.16 -2.80 -9.01
N THR A 226 -9.13 -2.54 -10.33
CA THR A 226 -8.32 -3.33 -11.27
C THR A 226 -6.85 -3.33 -10.85
N PHE A 227 -6.31 -2.16 -10.53
CA PHE A 227 -4.94 -2.01 -10.05
C PHE A 227 -4.72 -2.75 -8.72
N LEU A 228 -5.59 -2.56 -7.72
CA LEU A 228 -5.43 -3.24 -6.43
C LEU A 228 -5.55 -4.76 -6.54
N ARG A 229 -6.42 -5.27 -7.43
CA ARG A 229 -6.49 -6.70 -7.73
C ARG A 229 -5.23 -7.20 -8.44
N HIS A 230 -4.61 -6.38 -9.29
CA HIS A 230 -3.31 -6.71 -9.89
C HIS A 230 -2.22 -6.80 -8.81
N VAL A 231 -2.15 -5.83 -7.90
CA VAL A 231 -1.23 -5.88 -6.73
C VAL A 231 -1.45 -7.15 -5.91
N LEU A 232 -2.71 -7.47 -5.58
CA LEU A 232 -3.09 -8.57 -4.71
C LEU A 232 -3.33 -9.91 -5.44
N LYS A 233 -2.93 -10.01 -6.71
CA LYS A 233 -3.24 -11.16 -7.57
C LYS A 233 -2.89 -12.50 -6.91
N ASN A 234 -1.70 -12.59 -6.32
CA ASN A 234 -1.23 -13.81 -5.65
C ASN A 234 -2.04 -14.21 -4.41
N TRP A 235 -2.82 -13.28 -3.82
CA TRP A 235 -3.69 -13.55 -2.67
C TRP A 235 -5.15 -13.78 -3.04
N LEU A 236 -5.60 -13.24 -4.17
CA LEU A 236 -7.00 -13.33 -4.60
C LEU A 236 -7.29 -14.52 -5.53
N ASP A 237 -6.32 -14.91 -6.36
CA ASP A 237 -6.44 -16.02 -7.33
C ASP A 237 -6.05 -17.39 -6.74
#